data_AF-A0A3D3PDZ7-F1
#
_entry.id   AF-A0A3D3PDZ7-F1
#
_cell.length_a   1.000
_cell.length_b   1.000
_cell.length_c   1.000
_cell.angle_alpha   90.00
_cell.angle_beta   90.00
_cell.angle_gamma   90.00
#
_symmetry.space_group_name_H-M   'P 1'
#
loop_
_entity.id
_entity.type
_entity.pdbx_description
1 polymer ?
#
loop_
_entity_poly.entity_id
_entity_poly.type
_entity_poly.pdbx_seq_one_letter_code
_entity_poly.pdbx_strand_id
1 'polypeptide(L)'
;MSLKISNVKRKLKNGETCFGTMLRILKSPQAVPMCASEGWDYIILDTEHNDYDYETLGNFSLAAKYEEMALFVRVPDKLYHQMAQMLDIGAEGLVLPQV
;
A
#
# COMPACT_ATOMS: atom_id res chain seq x y z
N MET A 1 -5.47 -23.29 2.50
CA MET A 1 -4.90 -21.97 2.16
C MET A 1 -4.87 -21.17 3.45
N SER A 2 -3.69 -20.84 4.00
CA SER A 2 -3.60 -19.97 5.18
C SER A 2 -3.63 -18.51 4.74
N LEU A 3 -4.27 -17.65 5.53
CA LEU A 3 -4.25 -16.21 5.30
C LEU A 3 -2.87 -15.67 5.67
N LYS A 4 -2.29 -14.82 4.81
CA LYS A 4 -1.04 -14.11 5.11
C LYS A 4 -1.27 -13.16 6.29
N ILE A 5 -0.35 -13.17 7.25
CA ILE A 5 -0.35 -12.22 8.37
C ILE A 5 0.33 -10.93 7.91
N SER A 6 -0.32 -9.79 8.13
CA SER A 6 0.25 -8.46 7.88
C SER A 6 1.37 -8.15 8.88
N ASN A 7 2.58 -7.91 8.38
CA ASN A 7 3.74 -7.54 9.20
C ASN A 7 3.51 -6.19 9.89
N VAL A 8 2.96 -5.21 9.17
CA VAL A 8 2.62 -3.88 9.73
C VAL A 8 1.59 -4.03 10.85
N LYS A 9 0.50 -4.77 10.63
CA LYS A 9 -0.54 -4.98 11.64
C LYS A 9 0.01 -5.69 12.88
N ARG A 10 0.95 -6.62 12.71
CA ARG A 10 1.64 -7.28 13.83
C ARG A 10 2.48 -6.29 14.64
N LYS A 11 3.36 -5.52 13.98
CA LYS A 11 4.21 -4.50 14.64
C LYS A 11 3.37 -3.47 15.40
N LEU A 12 2.33 -2.92 14.76
CA LEU A 12 1.44 -1.94 15.40
C LEU A 12 0.71 -2.51 16.64
N LYS A 13 0.26 -3.77 16.59
CA LYS A 13 -0.35 -4.44 17.76
C LYS A 13 0.61 -4.63 18.93
N ASN A 14 1.90 -4.77 18.63
CA ASN A 14 2.96 -4.92 19.63
C ASN A 14 3.46 -3.56 20.16
N GLY A 15 2.92 -2.44 19.69
CA GLY A 15 3.41 -1.09 20.04
C GLY A 15 4.74 -0.73 19.37
N GLU A 16 5.16 -1.47 18.35
CA GLU A 16 6.37 -1.19 17.58
C GLU A 16 6.13 -0.07 16.56
N THR A 17 7.19 0.63 16.18
CA THR A 17 7.13 1.67 15.13
C THR A 17 7.23 1.04 13.74
N CYS A 18 6.39 1.51 12.82
CA CYS A 18 6.44 1.16 11.41
C CYS A 18 6.95 2.35 10.58
N PHE A 19 7.99 2.15 9.78
CA PHE A 19 8.56 3.16 8.90
C PHE A 19 8.06 2.98 7.47
N GLY A 20 7.72 4.07 6.79
CA GLY A 20 7.22 4.03 5.43
C GLY A 20 7.04 5.41 4.84
N THR A 21 6.58 5.47 3.59
CA THR A 21 6.34 6.75 2.89
C THR A 21 5.05 6.74 2.07
N MET A 22 4.67 7.91 1.59
CA MET A 22 3.66 8.08 0.55
C MET A 22 4.31 8.47 -0.78
N LEU A 23 4.04 7.70 -1.83
CA LEU A 23 4.47 8.01 -3.18
C LEU A 23 3.40 8.86 -3.87
N ARG A 24 3.76 10.10 -4.22
CA ARG A 24 2.87 11.03 -4.93
C ARG A 24 3.24 11.18 -6.41
N ILE A 25 4.52 11.43 -6.69
CA ILE A 25 5.00 11.75 -8.04
C ILE A 25 5.56 10.50 -8.75
N LEU A 26 6.15 9.58 -8.00
CA LEU A 26 6.81 8.40 -8.55
C LEU A 26 5.78 7.32 -8.91
N LYS A 27 5.53 7.13 -10.21
CA LYS A 27 4.67 6.06 -10.75
C LYS A 27 5.42 4.78 -11.14
N SER A 28 6.69 4.70 -10.77
CA SER A 28 7.58 3.59 -11.11
C SER A 28 7.53 2.53 -10.00
N PRO A 29 7.06 1.29 -10.28
CA PRO A 29 7.02 0.21 -9.29
C PRO A 29 8.39 -0.13 -8.70
N GLN A 30 9.47 0.25 -9.37
CA GLN A 30 10.86 0.16 -8.90
C GLN A 30 11.09 0.95 -7.59
N ALA A 31 10.23 1.91 -7.24
CA ALA A 31 10.27 2.55 -5.94
C ALA A 31 10.05 1.55 -4.78
N VAL A 32 9.33 0.44 -5.02
CA VAL A 32 9.10 -0.60 -4.01
C VAL A 32 10.40 -1.25 -3.53
N PRO A 33 11.19 -1.92 -4.40
CA PRO A 33 12.45 -2.53 -3.97
C PRO A 33 13.45 -1.51 -3.41
N MET A 34 13.43 -0.26 -3.90
CA MET A 34 14.24 0.82 -3.32
C MET A 34 13.86 1.14 -1.87
N CYS A 35 12.57 1.13 -1.53
CA CYS A 35 12.12 1.34 -0.15
C CYS A 35 12.39 0.10 0.71
N ALA A 36 12.16 -1.09 0.15
CA ALA A 36 12.35 -2.36 0.84
C ALA A 36 13.83 -2.60 1.21
N SER A 37 14.77 -2.21 0.33
CA SER A 37 16.21 -2.32 0.61
C SER A 37 16.66 -1.50 1.82
N GLU A 38 15.94 -0.42 2.14
CA GLU A 38 16.17 0.43 3.31
C GLU A 38 15.38 -0.05 4.56
N GLY A 39 14.71 -1.20 4.48
CA GLY A 39 13.97 -1.79 5.59
C GLY A 39 12.64 -1.09 5.90
N TRP A 40 12.03 -0.41 4.94
CA TRP A 40 10.71 0.19 5.14
C TRP A 40 9.63 -0.89 5.24
N ASP A 41 8.68 -0.68 6.15
CA ASP A 41 7.59 -1.62 6.42
C ASP A 41 6.45 -1.46 5.41
N TYR A 42 6.24 -0.25 4.87
CA TYR A 42 5.14 0.03 3.96
C TYR A 42 5.40 1.19 2.99
N ILE A 43 4.60 1.21 1.92
CA ILE A 43 4.37 2.38 1.07
C ILE A 43 2.88 2.69 0.96
N ILE A 44 2.55 3.97 0.73
CA ILE A 44 1.18 4.44 0.45
C ILE A 44 1.13 4.98 -0.98
N LEU A 45 0.20 4.49 -1.78
CA LEU A 45 -0.17 5.13 -3.06
C LEU A 45 -1.37 6.03 -2.84
N ASP A 46 -1.25 7.27 -3.30
CA ASP A 46 -2.28 8.29 -3.10
C ASP A 46 -3.12 8.46 -4.36
N THR A 47 -4.30 7.83 -4.39
CA THR A 47 -5.26 7.95 -5.49
C THR A 47 -6.26 9.10 -5.28
N GLU A 48 -6.23 9.78 -4.14
CA GLU A 48 -7.07 10.96 -3.86
C GLU A 48 -6.56 12.20 -4.60
N HIS A 49 -5.24 12.34 -4.75
CA HIS A 49 -4.63 13.52 -5.40
C HIS A 49 -3.71 13.20 -6.57
N ASN A 50 -3.51 11.93 -6.92
CA ASN A 50 -2.67 11.55 -8.06
C ASN A 50 -3.42 10.59 -8.98
N ASP A 51 -2.98 10.58 -10.23
CA ASP A 51 -3.57 9.89 -11.37
C ASP A 51 -2.93 8.51 -11.58
N TYR A 52 -2.97 7.67 -10.54
CA TYR A 52 -2.64 6.26 -10.66
C TYR A 52 -3.77 5.51 -11.36
N ASP A 53 -3.45 4.82 -12.46
CA ASP A 53 -4.38 3.88 -13.08
C ASP A 53 -4.28 2.48 -12.44
N TYR A 54 -5.26 1.63 -12.77
CA TYR A 54 -5.35 0.26 -12.23
C TYR A 54 -4.16 -0.62 -12.60
N GLU A 55 -3.59 -0.43 -13.79
CA GLU A 55 -2.40 -1.17 -14.23
C GLU A 55 -1.20 -0.81 -13.36
N THR A 56 -0.97 0.48 -13.13
CA THR A 56 0.10 0.99 -12.27
C THR A 56 -0.07 0.46 -10.85
N LEU A 57 -1.27 0.59 -10.27
CA LEU A 57 -1.57 0.07 -8.94
C LEU A 57 -1.31 -1.45 -8.84
N GLY A 58 -1.69 -2.21 -9.87
CA GLY A 58 -1.41 -3.64 -9.99
C GLY A 58 0.09 -3.96 -10.02
N ASN A 59 0.86 -3.19 -10.77
CA ASN A 59 2.32 -3.37 -10.85
C ASN A 59 3.01 -3.06 -9.51
N PHE A 60 2.57 -2.02 -8.79
CA PHE A 60 3.05 -1.76 -7.43
C PHE A 60 2.67 -2.88 -6.45
N SER A 61 1.43 -3.39 -6.53
CA SER A 61 0.95 -4.51 -5.71
C SER A 61 1.79 -5.76 -5.94
N LEU A 62 2.12 -6.08 -7.19
CA LEU A 62 2.98 -7.21 -7.54
C LEU A 62 4.38 -7.03 -6.95
N ALA A 63 5.00 -5.86 -7.13
CA ALA A 63 6.32 -5.57 -6.58
C ALA A 63 6.32 -5.64 -5.04
N ALA A 64 5.33 -5.04 -4.38
CA ALA A 64 5.23 -5.03 -2.91
C ALA A 64 5.08 -6.45 -2.35
N LYS A 65 4.30 -7.30 -3.03
CA LYS A 65 4.18 -8.72 -2.67
C LYS A 65 5.50 -9.47 -2.80
N TYR A 66 6.27 -9.20 -3.86
CA TYR A 66 7.58 -9.82 -4.08
C TYR A 66 8.60 -9.40 -3.01
N GLU A 67 8.61 -8.12 -2.64
CA GLU A 67 9.51 -7.56 -1.61
C GLU A 67 9.01 -7.77 -0.17
N GLU A 68 7.90 -8.48 0.03
CA GLU A 68 7.24 -8.66 1.32
C GLU A 68 6.90 -7.36 2.09
N MET A 69 6.85 -6.23 1.39
CA MET A 69 6.51 -4.91 1.94
C MET A 69 5.01 -4.64 1.85
N ALA A 70 4.43 -3.98 2.84
CA ALA A 70 3.00 -3.67 2.82
C ALA A 70 2.70 -2.54 1.81
N LEU A 71 1.70 -2.77 0.96
CA LEU A 71 1.13 -1.72 0.12
C LEU A 71 -0.17 -1.22 0.74
N PHE A 72 -0.22 0.07 1.05
CA PHE A 72 -1.44 0.79 1.38
C PHE A 72 -1.88 1.70 0.25
N VAL A 73 -3.18 1.92 0.15
CA VAL A 73 -3.74 2.87 -0.82
C VAL A 73 -4.64 3.87 -0.10
N ARG A 74 -4.39 5.16 -0.33
CA ARG A 74 -5.31 6.23 0.08
C ARG A 74 -6.39 6.37 -0.98
N VAL A 75 -7.63 6.06 -0.61
CA VAL A 75 -8.79 6.15 -1.50
C VAL A 75 -9.29 7.59 -1.61
N PRO A 76 -9.95 7.99 -2.72
CA PRO A 76 -10.48 9.34 -2.88
C PRO A 76 -11.62 9.68 -1.90
N ASP A 77 -12.44 8.68 -1.56
CA ASP A 77 -13.57 8.82 -0.64
C ASP A 77 -13.91 7.46 0.01
N LYS A 78 -14.79 7.47 1.01
CA LYS A 78 -15.27 6.31 1.78
C LYS A 78 -16.39 5.55 1.03
N LEU A 79 -16.30 5.47 -0.29
CA LEU A 79 -17.25 4.76 -1.14
C LEU A 79 -16.86 3.29 -1.28
N TYR A 80 -17.82 2.38 -1.08
CA TYR A 80 -17.57 0.94 -1.07
C TYR A 80 -16.80 0.45 -2.31
N HIS A 81 -17.23 0.85 -3.50
CA HIS A 81 -16.61 0.39 -4.75
C HIS A 81 -15.14 0.81 -4.86
N GLN A 82 -14.80 2.02 -4.43
CA GLN A 82 -13.41 2.49 -4.43
C GLN A 82 -12.55 1.71 -3.44
N MET A 83 -13.08 1.46 -2.23
CA MET A 83 -12.39 0.68 -1.21
C MET A 83 -12.20 -0.79 -1.62
N ALA A 84 -13.26 -1.45 -2.10
CA ALA A 84 -13.23 -2.84 -2.53
C ALA A 84 -12.25 -3.05 -3.70
N GLN A 85 -12.27 -2.16 -4.70
CA GLN A 85 -11.34 -2.23 -5.83
C GLN A 85 -9.87 -2.17 -5.41
N MET A 86 -9.51 -1.31 -4.45
CA MET A 86 -8.12 -1.24 -3.97
C MET A 86 -7.70 -2.52 -3.23
N LEU A 87 -8.62 -3.15 -2.49
CA LEU A 87 -8.38 -4.43 -1.83
C LEU A 87 -8.23 -5.57 -2.86
N ASP A 88 -9.05 -5.58 -3.92
CA ASP A 88 -8.99 -6.59 -4.99
C ASP A 88 -7.68 -6.51 -5.80
N ILE A 89 -7.12 -5.31 -5.99
CA ILE A 89 -5.78 -5.10 -6.57
C ILE A 89 -4.68 -5.71 -5.67
N GLY A 90 -4.96 -5.91 -4.39
CA GLY A 90 -4.06 -6.50 -3.42
C GLY A 90 -3.40 -5.51 -2.47
N ALA A 91 -4.00 -4.33 -2.26
CA ALA A 91 -3.63 -3.48 -1.13
C ALA A 91 -3.84 -4.25 0.19
N GLU A 92 -2.87 -4.16 1.10
CA GLU A 92 -2.94 -4.80 2.42
C GLU A 92 -3.80 -4.00 3.40
N GLY A 93 -4.05 -2.73 3.09
CA GLY A 93 -4.85 -1.81 3.89
C GLY A 93 -5.16 -0.52 3.14
N LEU A 94 -6.10 0.25 3.69
CA LEU A 94 -6.58 1.50 3.10
C LEU A 94 -6.31 2.67 4.04
N VAL A 95 -5.98 3.82 3.48
CA VAL A 95 -5.96 5.11 4.18
C VAL A 95 -7.23 5.86 3.78
N LEU A 96 -8.10 6.14 4.75
CA LEU A 96 -9.38 6.81 4.49
C LEU A 96 -9.22 8.32 4.66
N PRO A 97 -9.70 9.14 3.69
CA PRO A 97 -9.69 10.58 3.85
C PRO A 97 -10.81 11.03 4.79
N GLN A 98 -10.58 12.15 5.49
CA GLN A 98 -11.60 12.92 6.20
C GLN A 98 -12.46 12.07 7.17
N VAL A 99 -11.81 11.46 8.17
CA VAL A 99 -12.47 10.63 9.21
C VAL A 99 -12.94 11.48 10.38
#